data_AF-A0A845AII4-F1
#
_entry.id   AF-A0A845AII4-F1
#
_cell.length_a   1.000
_cell.length_b   1.000
_cell.length_c   1.000
_cell.angle_alpha   90.00
_cell.angle_beta   90.00
_cell.angle_gamma   90.00
#
_symmetry.space_group_name_H-M   'P 1'
#
loop_
_entity.id
_entity.type
_entity.pdbx_description
1 polymer ?
#
loop_
_entity_poly.entity_id
_entity_poly.type
_entity_poly.pdbx_seq_one_letter_code
_entity_poly.pdbx_strand_id
1 'polypeptide(L)'
;MAQYITREELRRFAAELGAVETARVRKAATSRSLEGSTFLSHSSKDDDLVAGAIRVLENHGAKVYIDEIDPEMPPYTSEKTAGLLKTRIRDTSRFVLLASKNSKESKWVPWELGIADGVKGTSKIALFPASDSSYDQAWASWEYLGLYDRIVWGKLQNYQKEVWMVIDEKKNTAIELSKWLKGY
;
A
#
# COMPACT_ATOMS: atom_id res chain seq x y z
N MET A 1 18.43 2.62 -11.86
CA MET A 1 18.38 2.41 -10.39
C MET A 1 16.92 2.24 -10.02
N ALA A 2 16.61 1.48 -8.97
CA ALA A 2 15.25 1.42 -8.45
C ALA A 2 14.85 2.79 -7.87
N GLN A 3 13.63 3.22 -8.14
CA GLN A 3 13.09 4.52 -7.74
C GLN A 3 11.80 4.33 -6.97
N TYR A 4 11.63 5.16 -5.95
CA TYR A 4 10.35 5.29 -5.26
C TYR A 4 9.41 6.17 -6.05
N ILE A 5 8.13 5.81 -6.03
CA ILE A 5 7.09 6.70 -6.55
C ILE A 5 6.91 7.88 -5.61
N THR A 6 6.73 9.04 -6.21
CA THR A 6 6.48 10.27 -5.48
C THR A 6 4.99 10.52 -5.29
N ARG A 7 4.66 11.37 -4.32
CA ARG A 7 3.28 11.85 -4.12
C ARG A 7 2.73 12.54 -5.36
N GLU A 8 3.56 13.31 -6.07
CA GLU A 8 3.16 14.00 -7.29
C GLU A 8 2.81 13.03 -8.42
N GLU A 9 3.59 11.96 -8.58
CA GLU A 9 3.29 10.92 -9.57
C GLU A 9 2.00 10.16 -9.26
N LEU A 10 1.74 9.83 -7.99
CA LEU A 10 0.48 9.22 -7.57
C LEU A 10 -0.72 10.14 -7.85
N ARG A 11 -0.59 11.45 -7.58
CA ARG A 11 -1.61 12.44 -7.93
C ARG A 11 -1.82 12.54 -9.43
N ARG A 12 -0.75 12.54 -10.22
CA ARG A 12 -0.82 12.55 -11.68
C ARG A 12 -1.55 11.31 -12.19
N PHE A 13 -1.25 10.13 -11.65
CA PHE A 13 -1.95 8.90 -12.01
C PHE A 13 -3.44 8.95 -11.66
N ALA A 14 -3.83 9.57 -10.55
CA ALA A 14 -5.24 9.81 -10.24
C ALA A 14 -5.86 10.82 -11.22
N ALA A 15 -5.19 11.94 -11.51
CA ALA A 15 -5.67 12.97 -12.42
C ALA A 15 -5.91 12.42 -13.84
N GLU A 16 -5.01 11.57 -14.34
CA GLU A 16 -5.14 10.90 -15.64
C GLU A 16 -6.35 9.94 -15.75
N LEU A 17 -6.84 9.39 -14.64
CA LEU A 17 -8.09 8.62 -14.64
C LEU A 17 -9.31 9.53 -14.86
N GLY A 18 -9.21 10.80 -14.48
CA GLY A 18 -10.33 11.72 -14.38
C GLY A 18 -11.16 11.51 -13.12
N ALA A 19 -11.95 12.52 -12.75
CA ALA A 19 -12.69 12.57 -11.49
C ALA A 19 -13.71 11.43 -11.34
N VAL A 20 -14.43 11.10 -12.42
CA VAL A 20 -15.46 10.05 -12.42
C VAL A 20 -14.84 8.67 -12.16
N GLU A 21 -13.76 8.34 -12.86
CA GLU A 21 -13.11 7.04 -12.70
C GLU A 21 -12.38 6.95 -11.37
N THR A 22 -11.78 8.03 -10.89
CA THR A 22 -11.18 8.11 -9.54
C THR A 22 -12.23 7.76 -8.48
N ALA A 23 -13.41 8.38 -8.52
CA ALA A 23 -14.50 8.08 -7.60
C ALA A 23 -14.99 6.62 -7.73
N ARG A 24 -15.07 6.09 -8.96
CA ARG A 24 -15.46 4.71 -9.23
C ARG A 24 -14.48 3.70 -8.63
N VAL A 25 -13.18 3.89 -8.87
CA VAL A 25 -12.09 3.01 -8.37
C VAL A 25 -12.05 3.03 -6.85
N ARG A 26 -12.17 4.21 -6.24
CA ARG A 26 -12.30 4.38 -4.78
C ARG A 26 -13.47 3.59 -4.21
N LYS A 27 -14.67 3.78 -4.75
CA LYS A 27 -15.88 3.10 -4.29
C LYS A 27 -15.82 1.58 -4.51
N ALA A 28 -15.18 1.14 -5.57
CA ALA A 28 -14.98 -0.29 -5.84
C ALA A 28 -14.03 -0.93 -4.81
N ALA A 29 -13.00 -0.21 -4.37
CA ALA A 29 -12.05 -0.70 -3.39
C ALA A 29 -12.64 -0.88 -1.99
N THR A 30 -13.70 -0.15 -1.62
CA THR A 30 -14.34 -0.24 -0.29
C THR A 30 -15.38 -1.35 -0.20
N SER A 31 -15.86 -1.79 -1.36
CA SER A 31 -16.89 -2.84 -1.51
C SER A 31 -16.34 -4.16 -2.04
N ARG A 32 -15.01 -4.29 -2.15
CA ARG A 32 -14.34 -5.49 -2.68
C ARG A 32 -14.49 -6.67 -1.71
N SER A 33 -14.59 -7.90 -2.27
CA SER A 33 -14.44 -9.12 -1.48
C SER A 33 -13.08 -9.14 -0.80
N LEU A 34 -13.04 -9.54 0.48
CA LEU A 34 -11.80 -9.68 1.25
C LEU A 34 -10.93 -10.81 0.71
N GLU A 35 -11.53 -11.95 0.39
CA GLU A 35 -10.81 -13.12 -0.11
C GLU A 35 -10.07 -12.82 -1.43
N GLY A 36 -8.77 -13.10 -1.46
CA GLY A 36 -7.93 -12.86 -2.64
C GLY A 36 -7.57 -11.38 -2.87
N SER A 37 -7.99 -10.47 -1.97
CA SER A 37 -7.70 -9.04 -2.09
C SER A 37 -6.39 -8.62 -1.40
N THR A 38 -5.92 -7.43 -1.74
CA THR A 38 -4.80 -6.75 -1.09
C THR A 38 -5.34 -5.61 -0.25
N PHE A 39 -5.13 -5.68 1.06
CA PHE A 39 -5.46 -4.57 1.96
C PHE A 39 -4.49 -3.41 1.74
N LEU A 40 -4.99 -2.22 1.40
CA LEU A 40 -4.20 -1.01 1.22
C LEU A 40 -4.41 -0.07 2.41
N SER A 41 -3.49 -0.13 3.37
CA SER A 41 -3.43 0.78 4.52
C SER A 41 -2.85 2.13 4.09
N HIS A 42 -3.45 3.22 4.55
CA HIS A 42 -3.03 4.58 4.23
C HIS A 42 -3.45 5.55 5.34
N SER A 43 -2.79 6.71 5.41
CA SER A 43 -3.26 7.81 6.26
C SER A 43 -4.45 8.51 5.58
N SER A 44 -5.47 8.91 6.34
CA SER A 44 -6.57 9.72 5.79
C SER A 44 -6.09 11.07 5.24
N LYS A 45 -4.94 11.57 5.71
CA LYS A 45 -4.26 12.75 5.15
C LYS A 45 -3.63 12.52 3.76
N ASP A 46 -3.61 11.29 3.28
CA ASP A 46 -3.07 10.89 1.96
C ASP A 46 -4.17 10.37 1.02
N ASP A 47 -5.44 10.68 1.30
CA ASP A 47 -6.58 10.20 0.51
C ASP A 47 -6.45 10.58 -0.99
N ASP A 48 -5.85 11.74 -1.26
CA ASP A 48 -5.55 12.24 -2.61
C ASP A 48 -4.57 11.36 -3.40
N LEU A 49 -3.80 10.51 -2.73
CA LEU A 49 -2.83 9.59 -3.33
C LEU A 49 -3.42 8.20 -3.61
N VAL A 50 -4.50 7.85 -2.92
CA VAL A 50 -5.02 6.46 -2.86
C VAL A 50 -5.48 5.98 -4.23
N ALA A 51 -6.17 6.81 -5.01
CA ALA A 51 -6.63 6.42 -6.34
C ALA A 51 -5.46 6.09 -7.29
N GLY A 52 -4.37 6.85 -7.21
CA GLY A 52 -3.14 6.56 -7.96
C GLY A 52 -2.50 5.25 -7.51
N ALA A 53 -2.47 5.00 -6.20
CA ALA A 53 -1.93 3.76 -5.65
C ALA A 53 -2.75 2.53 -6.06
N ILE A 54 -4.09 2.64 -5.98
CA ILE A 54 -5.01 1.59 -6.46
C ILE A 54 -4.75 1.31 -7.94
N ARG A 55 -4.67 2.35 -8.79
CA ARG A 55 -4.39 2.19 -10.21
C ARG A 55 -3.12 1.39 -10.47
N VAL A 56 -2.03 1.70 -9.77
CA VAL A 56 -0.77 0.94 -9.92
C VAL A 56 -0.98 -0.51 -9.52
N LEU A 57 -1.54 -0.79 -8.34
CA LEU A 57 -1.72 -2.16 -7.85
C LEU A 57 -2.65 -3.00 -8.75
N GLU A 58 -3.77 -2.43 -9.18
CA GLU A 58 -4.76 -3.13 -10.02
C GLU A 58 -4.26 -3.39 -11.43
N ASN A 59 -3.46 -2.48 -12.01
CA ASN A 59 -2.77 -2.72 -13.27
C ASN A 59 -1.77 -3.90 -13.20
N HIS A 60 -1.39 -4.33 -11.99
CA HIS A 60 -0.53 -5.50 -11.74
C HIS A 60 -1.32 -6.69 -11.19
N GLY A 61 -2.65 -6.67 -11.28
CA GLY A 61 -3.52 -7.80 -10.97
C GLY A 61 -3.96 -7.89 -9.51
N ALA A 62 -3.71 -6.88 -8.69
CA ALA A 62 -4.32 -6.81 -7.36
C ALA A 62 -5.84 -6.61 -7.47
N LYS A 63 -6.59 -7.20 -6.54
CA LYS A 63 -7.92 -6.69 -6.16
C LYS A 63 -7.71 -5.84 -4.92
N VAL A 64 -7.71 -4.51 -5.05
CA VAL A 64 -7.43 -3.67 -3.88
C VAL A 64 -8.67 -3.56 -3.00
N TYR A 65 -8.45 -3.70 -1.70
CA TYR A 65 -9.41 -3.41 -0.65
C TYR A 65 -8.87 -2.26 0.20
N ILE A 66 -9.67 -1.21 0.41
CA ILE A 66 -9.39 -0.17 1.40
C ILE A 66 -10.50 -0.22 2.44
N ASP A 67 -10.15 -0.05 3.70
CA ASP A 67 -11.18 0.16 4.71
C ASP A 67 -11.58 1.63 4.74
N GLU A 68 -12.86 1.90 4.55
CA GLU A 68 -13.47 3.20 4.84
C GLU A 68 -13.68 3.29 6.36
N ILE A 69 -12.58 3.38 7.10
CA ILE A 69 -12.65 3.86 8.48
C ILE A 69 -12.77 5.37 8.37
N ASP A 70 -14.03 5.80 8.40
CA ASP A 70 -14.54 7.17 8.34
C ASP A 70 -13.59 8.20 8.98
N PRO A 71 -13.20 9.28 8.27
CA PRO A 71 -12.43 10.40 8.82
C PRO A 71 -13.07 11.05 10.06
N GLU A 72 -14.38 10.88 10.26
CA GLU A 72 -15.12 11.40 11.42
C GLU A 72 -15.25 10.41 12.59
N MET A 73 -14.62 9.23 12.53
CA MET A 73 -14.71 8.31 13.66
C MET A 73 -14.07 8.92 14.93
N PRO A 74 -14.79 8.88 16.08
CA PRO A 74 -14.31 9.50 17.30
C PRO A 74 -12.97 8.88 17.72
N PRO A 75 -12.14 9.62 18.48
CA PRO A 75 -10.86 9.12 18.99
C PRO A 75 -10.99 7.84 19.84
N TYR A 76 -12.21 7.45 20.20
CA TYR A 76 -12.60 6.18 20.79
C TYR A 76 -13.30 5.31 19.76
N THR A 77 -12.53 4.63 18.92
CA THR A 77 -13.09 3.52 18.14
C THR A 77 -13.64 2.45 19.08
N SER A 78 -14.82 1.95 18.78
CA SER A 78 -15.37 0.82 19.52
C SER A 78 -14.50 -0.43 19.34
N GLU A 79 -14.46 -1.29 20.35
CA GLU A 79 -13.82 -2.61 20.25
C GLU A 79 -14.33 -3.40 19.04
N LYS A 80 -15.60 -3.20 18.67
CA LYS A 80 -16.23 -3.80 17.50
C LYS A 80 -15.57 -3.35 16.19
N THR A 81 -15.32 -2.05 16.02
CA THR A 81 -14.64 -1.51 14.82
C THR A 81 -13.22 -2.06 14.71
N ALA A 82 -12.47 -2.05 15.82
CA ALA A 82 -11.14 -2.62 15.88
C ALA A 82 -11.12 -4.13 15.57
N GLY A 83 -12.11 -4.87 16.07
CA GLY A 83 -12.29 -6.30 15.78
C GLY A 83 -12.61 -6.57 14.31
N LEU A 84 -13.43 -5.72 13.68
CA LEU A 84 -13.76 -5.82 12.26
C LEU A 84 -12.53 -5.52 11.39
N LEU A 85 -11.76 -4.48 11.71
CA LEU A 85 -10.53 -4.14 11.00
C LEU A 85 -9.50 -5.27 11.09
N LYS A 86 -9.30 -5.86 12.28
CA LYS A 86 -8.45 -7.05 12.45
C LYS A 86 -8.89 -8.21 11.54
N THR A 87 -10.19 -8.46 11.46
CA THR A 87 -10.76 -9.51 10.61
C THR A 87 -10.52 -9.22 9.14
N ARG A 88 -10.76 -7.99 8.68
CA ARG A 88 -10.49 -7.54 7.31
C ARG A 88 -9.02 -7.68 6.94
N ILE A 89 -8.12 -7.23 7.82
CA ILE A 89 -6.68 -7.41 7.63
C ILE A 89 -6.37 -8.89 7.51
N ARG A 90 -6.82 -9.74 8.43
CA ARG A 90 -6.56 -11.19 8.37
C ARG A 90 -7.03 -11.84 7.07
N ASP A 91 -8.26 -11.53 6.63
CA ASP A 91 -8.95 -12.24 5.57
C ASP A 91 -8.54 -11.78 4.15
N THR A 92 -7.78 -10.69 4.02
CA THR A 92 -7.09 -10.33 2.77
C THR A 92 -5.84 -11.20 2.54
N SER A 93 -5.37 -11.32 1.29
CA SER A 93 -4.20 -12.16 0.97
C SER A 93 -2.86 -11.46 1.19
N ARG A 94 -2.80 -10.16 0.90
CA ARG A 94 -1.61 -9.31 1.02
C ARG A 94 -1.93 -8.03 1.77
N PHE A 95 -0.93 -7.39 2.33
CA PHE A 95 -1.04 -6.07 2.95
C PHE A 95 -0.03 -5.13 2.30
N VAL A 96 -0.50 -3.98 1.87
CA VAL A 96 0.32 -2.91 1.31
C VAL A 96 0.09 -1.67 2.16
N LEU A 97 1.18 -1.09 2.68
CA LEU A 97 1.14 0.19 3.35
C LEU A 97 1.55 1.29 2.38
N LEU A 98 0.63 2.20 2.05
CA LEU A 98 0.99 3.47 1.42
C LEU A 98 1.79 4.32 2.42
N ALA A 99 3.12 4.29 2.29
CA ALA A 99 4.04 4.82 3.27
C ALA A 99 4.40 6.28 2.93
N SER A 100 3.87 7.22 3.72
CA SER A 100 4.20 8.65 3.63
C SER A 100 4.62 9.18 5.01
N LYS A 101 5.01 10.46 5.08
CA LYS A 101 5.23 11.15 6.37
C LYS A 101 3.99 11.14 7.27
N ASN A 102 2.79 11.19 6.68
CA ASN A 102 1.52 11.17 7.40
C ASN A 102 1.18 9.80 7.99
N SER A 103 1.82 8.72 7.53
CA SER A 103 1.58 7.35 8.04
C SER A 103 2.05 7.20 9.51
N LYS A 104 3.04 7.98 9.96
CA LYS A 104 3.53 7.97 11.37
C LYS A 104 2.55 8.59 12.33
N GLU A 105 1.95 9.69 11.87
CA GLU A 105 1.08 10.53 12.68
C GLU A 105 -0.32 9.93 12.77
N SER A 106 -0.63 8.97 11.90
CA SER A 106 -1.86 8.21 11.98
C SER A 106 -1.85 7.31 13.22
N LYS A 107 -2.94 7.37 13.98
CA LYS A 107 -3.17 6.48 15.13
C LYS A 107 -3.39 5.03 14.70
N TRP A 108 -3.84 4.82 13.46
CA TRP A 108 -4.28 3.52 12.96
C TRP A 108 -3.23 2.82 12.13
N VAL A 109 -2.52 3.53 11.26
CA VAL A 109 -1.61 2.90 10.29
C VAL A 109 -0.52 2.04 10.95
N PRO A 110 0.21 2.50 12.00
CA PRO A 110 1.17 1.64 12.69
C PRO A 110 0.51 0.44 13.38
N TRP A 111 -0.71 0.60 13.87
CA TRP A 111 -1.48 -0.47 14.51
C TRP A 111 -1.94 -1.54 13.51
N GLU A 112 -2.46 -1.11 12.35
CA GLU A 112 -2.82 -1.98 11.22
C GLU A 112 -1.60 -2.78 10.73
N LEU A 113 -0.45 -2.10 10.58
CA LEU A 113 0.80 -2.75 10.20
C LEU A 113 1.23 -3.80 11.23
N GLY A 114 1.16 -3.50 12.52
CA GLY A 114 1.49 -4.45 13.58
C GLY A 114 0.57 -5.67 13.60
N ILE A 115 -0.72 -5.48 13.35
CA ILE A 115 -1.67 -6.60 13.19
C ILE A 115 -1.30 -7.43 11.96
N ALA A 116 -1.08 -6.78 10.82
CA ALA A 116 -0.72 -7.44 9.58
C ALA A 116 0.56 -8.27 9.75
N ASP A 117 1.58 -7.72 10.39
CA ASP A 117 2.83 -8.41 10.69
C ASP A 117 2.59 -9.67 11.52
N GLY A 118 1.83 -9.55 12.60
CA GLY A 118 1.51 -10.67 13.49
C GLY A 118 0.69 -11.79 12.84
N VAL A 119 -0.24 -11.47 11.93
CA VAL A 119 -1.16 -12.48 11.34
C VAL A 119 -0.74 -12.99 9.96
N LYS A 120 0.07 -12.23 9.21
CA LYS A 120 0.48 -12.57 7.84
C LYS A 120 1.95 -12.94 7.70
N GLY A 121 2.79 -12.40 8.57
CA GLY A 121 4.25 -12.37 8.42
C GLY A 121 4.73 -11.38 7.37
N THR A 122 6.02 -11.06 7.42
CA THR A 122 6.66 -10.01 6.61
C THR A 122 6.62 -10.29 5.10
N SER A 123 6.64 -11.55 4.65
CA SER A 123 6.65 -11.91 3.22
C SER A 123 5.35 -11.59 2.46
N LYS A 124 4.29 -11.21 3.19
CA LYS A 124 3.00 -10.78 2.60
C LYS A 124 2.72 -9.30 2.79
N ILE A 125 3.71 -8.55 3.26
CA ILE A 125 3.64 -7.14 3.56
C ILE A 125 4.64 -6.40 2.67
N ALA A 126 4.19 -5.35 2.00
CA ALA A 126 5.08 -4.46 1.29
C ALA A 126 4.74 -3.00 1.60
N LEU A 127 5.78 -2.18 1.68
CA LEU A 127 5.64 -0.73 1.71
C LEU A 127 5.51 -0.23 0.27
N PHE A 128 4.50 0.58 0.01
CA PHE A 128 4.38 1.35 -1.21
C PHE A 128 4.71 2.82 -0.90
N PRO A 129 5.94 3.27 -1.19
CA PRO A 129 6.37 4.60 -0.78
C PRO A 129 5.57 5.68 -1.51
N ALA A 130 5.24 6.75 -0.80
CA ALA A 130 4.70 7.99 -1.35
C ALA A 130 5.64 9.13 -0.91
N SER A 131 6.85 9.12 -1.45
CA SER A 131 7.93 10.02 -1.03
C SER A 131 7.77 11.43 -1.62
N ASP A 132 8.40 12.41 -0.99
CA ASP A 132 8.42 13.78 -1.55
C ASP A 132 9.41 13.90 -2.72
N SER A 133 10.41 13.01 -2.80
CA SER A 133 11.26 12.84 -3.99
C SER A 133 11.63 11.37 -4.20
N SER A 134 11.97 11.00 -5.44
CA SER A 134 12.24 9.61 -5.85
C SER A 134 13.43 8.95 -5.16
N TYR A 135 14.31 9.75 -4.55
CA TYR A 135 15.50 9.32 -3.81
C TYR A 135 15.47 9.70 -2.33
N ASP A 136 14.39 10.36 -1.87
CA ASP A 136 14.24 10.66 -0.45
C ASP A 136 14.11 9.35 0.32
N GLN A 137 15.13 9.01 1.09
CA GLN A 137 15.14 7.89 2.02
C GLN A 137 14.86 8.34 3.45
N ALA A 138 14.60 9.63 3.71
CA ALA A 138 14.36 10.14 5.07
C ALA A 138 13.11 9.54 5.72
N TRP A 139 12.17 9.00 4.94
CA TRP A 139 11.03 8.22 5.45
C TRP A 139 11.44 6.83 5.98
N ALA A 140 12.61 6.31 5.59
CA ALA A 140 13.21 5.10 6.15
C ALA A 140 13.84 5.30 7.54
N SER A 141 13.72 6.51 8.13
CA SER A 141 14.13 6.80 9.51
C SER A 141 13.29 6.08 10.57
N TRP A 142 12.23 5.35 10.19
CA TRP A 142 11.50 4.50 11.13
C TRP A 142 12.15 3.12 11.05
N GLU A 143 13.01 2.84 12.01
CA GLU A 143 13.88 1.65 12.02
C GLU A 143 13.11 0.35 11.75
N TYR A 144 11.89 0.22 12.30
CA TYR A 144 11.05 -0.96 12.09
C TYR A 144 10.45 -1.08 10.68
N LEU A 145 10.31 0.01 9.92
CA LEU A 145 9.87 -0.08 8.52
C LEU A 145 10.93 -0.73 7.63
N GLY A 146 12.20 -0.71 8.04
CA GLY A 146 13.27 -1.47 7.39
C GLY A 146 13.13 -3.00 7.49
N LEU A 147 12.09 -3.50 8.19
CA LEU A 147 11.77 -4.93 8.22
C LEU A 147 11.03 -5.41 6.97
N TYR A 148 10.38 -4.50 6.23
CA TYR A 148 9.44 -4.85 5.17
C TYR A 148 10.00 -4.54 3.77
N ASP A 149 9.59 -5.36 2.81
CA ASP A 149 9.93 -5.18 1.40
C ASP A 149 9.28 -3.93 0.82
N ARG A 150 9.82 -3.41 -0.30
CA ARG A 150 9.41 -2.13 -0.87
C ARG A 150 8.98 -2.26 -2.32
N ILE A 151 7.85 -1.65 -2.67
CA ILE A 151 7.40 -1.50 -4.05
C ILE A 151 8.17 -0.34 -4.69
N VAL A 152 8.86 -0.63 -5.80
CA VAL A 152 9.71 0.32 -6.53
C VAL A 152 9.52 0.17 -8.03
N TRP A 153 9.86 1.22 -8.77
CA TRP A 153 9.95 1.21 -10.23
C TRP A 153 11.40 1.12 -10.68
N GLY A 154 11.72 0.29 -11.66
CA GLY A 154 13.05 0.30 -12.28
C GLY A 154 13.37 -0.94 -13.11
N LYS A 155 14.66 -1.08 -13.45
CA LYS A 155 15.16 -2.22 -14.23
C LYS A 155 15.23 -3.47 -13.36
N LEU A 156 14.62 -4.55 -13.84
CA LEU A 156 14.72 -5.89 -13.28
C LEU A 156 15.46 -6.81 -14.27
N GLN A 157 16.33 -7.69 -13.76
CA GLN A 157 17.08 -8.62 -14.59
C GLN A 157 16.11 -9.47 -15.45
N ASN A 158 16.45 -9.65 -16.73
CA ASN A 158 15.65 -10.38 -17.72
C ASN A 158 14.37 -9.67 -18.21
N TYR A 159 14.14 -8.40 -17.84
CA TYR A 159 13.08 -7.56 -18.42
C TYR A 159 13.69 -6.53 -19.37
N GLN A 160 13.07 -6.37 -20.55
CA GLN A 160 13.50 -5.40 -21.57
C GLN A 160 13.12 -3.96 -21.21
N LYS A 161 12.07 -3.79 -20.41
CA LYS A 161 11.56 -2.51 -19.94
C LYS A 161 11.65 -2.45 -18.43
N GLU A 162 11.59 -1.23 -17.89
CA GLU A 162 11.40 -1.03 -16.46
C GLU A 162 10.03 -1.57 -16.02
N VAL A 163 9.97 -2.03 -14.78
CA VAL A 163 8.80 -2.68 -14.20
C VAL A 163 8.59 -2.22 -12.76
N TRP A 164 7.37 -2.40 -12.28
CA TRP A 164 7.10 -2.38 -10.84
C TRP A 164 7.59 -3.70 -10.23
N MET A 165 8.31 -3.61 -9.13
CA MET A 165 8.84 -4.76 -8.41
C MET A 165 8.81 -4.54 -6.91
N VAL A 166 8.84 -5.63 -6.16
CA VAL A 166 9.00 -5.67 -4.72
C VAL A 166 10.43 -6.07 -4.43
N ILE A 167 11.17 -5.21 -3.74
CA ILE A 167 12.57 -5.44 -3.36
C ILE A 167 12.69 -5.85 -1.90
N ASP A 168 13.48 -6.90 -1.66
CA ASP A 168 14.01 -7.27 -0.35
C ASP A 168 15.46 -6.76 -0.30
N GLU A 169 15.67 -5.63 0.36
CA GLU A 169 16.99 -4.98 0.47
C GLU A 169 17.99 -5.82 1.26
N LYS A 170 17.53 -6.67 2.19
CA LYS A 170 18.38 -7.51 3.03
C LYS A 170 18.93 -8.70 2.27
N LYS A 171 18.09 -9.31 1.43
CA LYS A 171 18.48 -10.46 0.58
C LYS A 171 19.02 -10.03 -0.78
N ASN A 172 18.92 -8.74 -1.12
CA ASN A 172 19.25 -8.20 -2.44
C ASN A 172 18.51 -8.94 -3.56
N THR A 173 17.20 -9.16 -3.35
CA THR A 173 16.33 -9.85 -4.31
C THR A 173 15.17 -8.94 -4.72
N ALA A 174 14.63 -9.19 -5.91
CA ALA A 174 13.50 -8.45 -6.44
C ALA A 174 12.53 -9.40 -7.16
N ILE A 175 11.24 -9.20 -6.92
CA ILE A 175 10.16 -9.95 -7.57
C ILE A 175 9.26 -8.95 -8.28
N GLU A 176 8.89 -9.21 -9.53
CA GLU A 176 7.94 -8.36 -10.26
C GLU A 176 6.63 -8.19 -9.44
N LEU A 177 6.09 -6.98 -9.39
CA LEU A 177 4.94 -6.64 -8.53
C LEU A 177 3.73 -7.56 -8.80
N SER A 178 3.45 -7.84 -10.08
CA SER A 178 2.36 -8.72 -10.48
C SER A 178 2.53 -10.14 -9.94
N LYS A 179 3.79 -10.58 -9.79
CA LYS A 179 4.13 -11.87 -9.23
C LYS A 179 3.98 -11.88 -7.72
N TRP A 180 4.55 -10.89 -7.06
CA TRP A 180 4.42 -10.75 -5.61
C TRP A 180 2.94 -10.70 -5.17
N LEU A 181 2.09 -9.95 -5.87
CA LEU A 181 0.66 -9.85 -5.58
C LEU A 181 -0.08 -11.20 -5.69
N LYS A 182 0.32 -12.08 -6.62
CA LYS A 182 -0.33 -13.39 -6.85
C LYS A 182 0.03 -14.48 -5.84
N GLY A 183 1.06 -14.30 -5.02
CA GLY A 183 1.39 -15.30 -3.99
C GLY A 183 2.18 -16.50 -4.46
N TYR A 184 3.09 -16.32 -5.45
CA TYR A 184 3.96 -17.37 -6.01
C TYR A 184 4.44 -18.42 -5.00
#